data_AF-A0A2T0SZA6-F1
#
_entry.id   AF-A0A2T0SZA6-F1
#
_cell.length_a   1.000
_cell.length_b   1.000
_cell.length_c   1.000
_cell.angle_alpha   90.00
_cell.angle_beta   90.00
_cell.angle_gamma   90.00
#
_symmetry.space_group_name_H-M   'P 1'
#
loop_
_entity.id
_entity.type
_entity.pdbx_description
1 polymer ?
#
loop_
_entity_poly.entity_id
_entity_poly.type
_entity_poly.pdbx_seq_one_letter_code
_entity_poly.pdbx_strand_id
1 'polypeptide(L)'
;MRLGLILAITALVVGASACGAADPTTGSAADVGAWVRAKTGECEAPRAATIEEFADFVGPLRAKLYAPYVSEWATCEVVPYKKLGLVVFRRDGLAAFQEGWKASVAAGEVHGDPDFAFGEGFALSATTGLERLGLRYLRCTPVDGTELSPEPAEAPGCVYTAMPRGHDH
;
A
#
# COMPACT_ATOMS: atom_id res chain seq x y z
N MET A 1 -0.56 -47.39 54.47
CA MET A 1 -1.31 -47.14 53.21
C MET A 1 -1.05 -45.70 52.79
N ARG A 2 -0.41 -45.50 51.63
CA ARG A 2 0.00 -44.20 51.09
C ARG A 2 -0.95 -43.83 49.94
N LEU A 3 -1.73 -42.76 50.08
CA LEU A 3 -2.27 -41.92 49.00
C LEU A 3 -1.53 -40.57 49.17
N GLY A 4 -0.93 -39.91 48.19
CA GLY A 4 -1.18 -39.89 46.76
C GLY A 4 -1.53 -38.45 46.40
N LEU A 5 -0.57 -37.65 45.91
CA LEU A 5 -0.83 -36.49 45.06
C LEU A 5 0.47 -36.04 44.39
N ILE A 6 0.60 -36.35 43.10
CA ILE A 6 1.65 -35.82 42.22
C ILE A 6 1.02 -34.63 41.50
N LEU A 7 1.45 -33.41 41.84
CA LEU A 7 1.14 -32.20 41.07
C LEU A 7 2.15 -32.09 39.93
N ALA A 8 1.70 -32.36 38.71
CA ALA A 8 2.44 -32.08 37.50
C ALA A 8 2.33 -30.58 37.18
N ILE A 9 3.46 -29.86 37.21
CA ILE A 9 3.55 -28.48 36.75
C ILE A 9 3.91 -28.53 35.26
N THR A 10 2.90 -28.35 34.42
CA THR A 10 3.06 -28.19 32.97
C THR A 10 3.44 -26.74 32.69
N ALA A 11 4.74 -26.47 32.51
CA ALA A 11 5.20 -25.15 32.08
C ALA A 11 4.91 -24.97 30.58
N LEU A 12 4.01 -24.03 30.27
CA LEU A 12 3.67 -23.60 28.92
C LEU A 12 4.90 -22.97 28.25
N VAL A 13 5.30 -23.52 27.10
CA VAL A 13 6.28 -22.91 26.19
C VAL A 13 5.61 -21.72 25.51
N VAL A 14 6.06 -20.50 25.82
CA VAL A 14 5.67 -19.29 25.07
C VAL A 14 6.46 -19.29 23.76
N GLY A 15 5.88 -19.87 22.72
CA GLY A 15 6.38 -19.75 21.35
C GLY A 15 6.07 -18.36 20.82
N ALA A 16 7.06 -17.47 20.79
CA ALA A 16 7.01 -16.26 19.99
C ALA A 16 7.11 -16.66 18.51
N SER A 17 5.95 -16.95 17.90
CA SER A 17 5.84 -17.06 16.45
C SER A 17 6.08 -15.67 15.87
N ALA A 18 7.32 -15.40 15.45
CA ALA A 18 7.61 -14.39 14.45
C ALA A 18 6.98 -14.84 13.12
N CYS A 19 5.65 -14.74 13.03
CA CYS A 19 4.96 -14.77 11.76
C CYS A 19 5.52 -13.60 10.95
N GLY A 20 6.25 -13.90 9.87
CA GLY A 20 6.53 -12.90 8.86
C GLY A 20 5.19 -12.29 8.47
N ALA A 21 5.03 -10.98 8.70
CA ALA A 21 3.76 -10.30 8.47
C ALA A 21 3.32 -10.60 7.03
N ALA A 22 2.18 -11.27 6.92
CA ALA A 22 1.51 -11.49 5.64
C ALA A 22 1.15 -10.13 5.03
N ASP A 23 1.06 -10.08 3.71
CA ASP A 23 0.59 -8.89 3.00
C ASP A 23 -0.81 -8.49 3.54
N PRO A 24 -1.04 -7.21 3.89
CA PRO A 24 -2.34 -6.74 4.35
C PRO A 24 -3.31 -6.64 3.17
N THR A 25 -3.71 -7.78 2.61
CA THR A 25 -4.60 -7.87 1.43
C THR A 25 -5.99 -7.25 1.64
N THR A 26 -6.34 -6.87 2.89
CA THR A 26 -7.60 -6.23 3.28
C THR A 26 -7.51 -5.43 4.61
N GLY A 27 -6.31 -4.96 4.98
CA GLY A 27 -6.07 -4.31 6.28
C GLY A 27 -6.49 -2.84 6.37
N SER A 28 -6.65 -2.34 7.59
CA SER A 28 -6.77 -0.89 7.87
C SER A 28 -5.46 -0.17 7.52
N ALA A 29 -5.48 1.16 7.45
CA ALA A 29 -4.25 1.92 7.19
C ALA A 29 -3.19 1.72 8.29
N ALA A 30 -3.62 1.40 9.51
CA ALA A 30 -2.73 1.02 10.61
C ALA A 30 -2.04 -0.32 10.37
N ASP A 31 -2.77 -1.31 9.83
CA ASP A 31 -2.22 -2.62 9.49
C ASP A 31 -1.18 -2.51 8.36
N VAL A 32 -1.48 -1.69 7.34
CA VAL A 32 -0.52 -1.38 6.28
C VAL A 32 0.73 -0.72 6.85
N GLY A 33 0.59 0.27 7.73
CA GLY A 33 1.74 0.93 8.37
C GLY A 33 2.59 -0.03 9.21
N ALA A 34 1.96 -0.91 9.98
CA ALA A 34 2.65 -1.92 10.76
C ALA A 34 3.40 -2.93 9.87
N TRP A 35 2.80 -3.33 8.75
CA TRP A 35 3.44 -4.19 7.77
C TRP A 35 4.65 -3.52 7.10
N VAL A 36 4.51 -2.25 6.66
CA VAL A 36 5.63 -1.47 6.10
C VAL A 36 6.78 -1.43 7.10
N ARG A 37 6.50 -1.12 8.37
CA ARG A 37 7.50 -1.09 9.44
C ARG A 37 8.18 -2.43 9.65
N ALA A 38 7.43 -3.52 9.67
CA ALA A 38 7.98 -4.86 9.83
C ALA A 38 8.92 -5.27 8.68
N LYS A 39 8.65 -4.81 7.46
CA LYS A 39 9.43 -5.18 6.26
C LYS A 39 10.63 -4.27 6.00
N THR A 40 10.52 -2.99 6.34
CA THR A 40 11.49 -1.96 5.93
C THR A 40 12.20 -1.29 7.10
N GLY A 41 11.62 -1.35 8.31
CA GLY A 41 12.03 -0.54 9.45
C GLY A 41 11.54 0.92 9.40
N GLU A 42 10.73 1.28 8.41
CA GLU A 42 10.21 2.64 8.22
C GLU A 42 8.75 2.77 8.69
N CYS A 43 8.11 3.92 8.45
CA CYS A 43 6.71 4.17 8.80
C CYS A 43 6.45 4.23 10.31
N GLU A 44 7.12 5.17 10.96
CA GLU A 44 6.89 5.49 12.37
C GLU A 44 5.61 6.32 12.54
N ALA A 45 4.93 6.10 13.67
CA ALA A 45 3.72 6.84 14.06
C ALA A 45 2.64 6.95 12.95
N PRO A 46 2.11 5.82 12.43
CA PRO A 46 1.01 5.87 11.47
C PRO A 46 -0.19 6.59 12.08
N ARG A 47 -0.70 7.58 11.35
CA ARG A 47 -1.81 8.44 11.77
C ARG A 47 -2.82 8.53 10.65
N ALA A 48 -4.07 8.19 10.96
CA ALA A 48 -5.20 8.48 10.08
C ALA A 48 -5.24 9.97 9.75
N ALA A 49 -5.53 10.28 8.50
CA ALA A 49 -5.61 11.64 8.01
C ALA A 49 -6.92 11.86 7.26
N THR A 50 -7.34 13.12 7.23
CA THR A 50 -8.56 13.57 6.60
C THR A 50 -8.39 13.69 5.08
N ILE A 51 -9.51 13.83 4.36
CA ILE A 51 -9.45 14.04 2.91
C ILE A 51 -8.86 15.41 2.57
N GLU A 52 -9.02 16.41 3.45
CA GLU A 52 -8.38 17.71 3.34
C GLU A 52 -6.86 17.59 3.44
N GLU A 53 -6.36 16.87 4.46
CA GLU A 53 -4.92 16.60 4.59
C GLU A 53 -4.37 15.77 3.43
N PHE A 54 -5.18 14.87 2.86
CA PHE A 54 -4.81 14.16 1.65
C PHE A 54 -4.71 15.10 0.44
N ALA A 55 -5.67 16.00 0.27
CA ALA A 55 -5.65 17.01 -0.79
C ALA A 55 -4.45 17.96 -0.66
N ASP A 56 -4.04 18.31 0.56
CA ASP A 56 -2.81 19.08 0.78
C ASP A 56 -1.55 18.27 0.39
N PHE A 57 -1.59 16.94 0.50
CA PHE A 57 -0.47 16.06 0.18
C PHE A 57 -0.36 15.75 -1.33
N VAL A 58 -1.45 15.33 -1.99
CA VAL A 58 -1.44 14.95 -3.43
C VAL A 58 -1.93 16.05 -4.37
N GLY A 59 -2.44 17.16 -3.85
CA GLY A 59 -3.14 18.19 -4.61
C GLY A 59 -4.65 17.89 -4.76
N PRO A 60 -5.49 18.94 -4.91
CA PRO A 60 -6.95 18.81 -4.84
C PRO A 60 -7.54 17.96 -5.97
N LEU A 61 -6.95 18.03 -7.17
CA LEU A 61 -7.40 17.23 -8.32
C LEU A 61 -7.20 15.74 -8.05
N ARG A 62 -6.00 15.32 -7.62
CA ARG A 62 -5.71 13.91 -7.34
C ARG A 62 -6.57 13.41 -6.18
N ALA A 63 -6.72 14.20 -5.12
CA ALA A 63 -7.60 13.83 -4.01
C ALA A 63 -9.05 13.60 -4.46
N LYS A 64 -9.58 14.43 -5.37
CA LYS A 64 -10.91 14.23 -5.97
C LYS A 64 -11.02 12.90 -6.73
N LEU A 65 -9.97 12.49 -7.45
CA LEU A 65 -9.97 11.24 -8.21
C LEU A 65 -9.89 9.99 -7.32
N TYR A 66 -9.21 10.08 -6.18
CA TYR A 66 -9.07 8.98 -5.23
C TYR A 66 -10.29 8.85 -4.29
N ALA A 67 -10.84 9.97 -3.82
CA ALA A 67 -11.88 10.02 -2.77
C ALA A 67 -13.07 9.04 -2.95
N PRO A 68 -13.58 8.79 -4.17
CA PRO A 68 -14.70 7.86 -4.36
C PRO A 68 -14.37 6.41 -4.04
N TYR A 69 -13.08 6.05 -4.02
CA TYR A 69 -12.61 4.66 -3.98
C TYR A 69 -11.85 4.32 -2.70
N VAL A 70 -11.41 5.33 -1.98
CA VAL A 70 -10.66 5.20 -0.72
C VAL A 70 -11.62 4.96 0.44
N SER A 71 -11.26 4.03 1.32
CA SER A 71 -11.91 3.80 2.62
C SER A 71 -11.16 4.52 3.73
N GLU A 72 -9.82 4.47 3.70
CA GLU A 72 -8.96 5.11 4.70
C GLU A 72 -7.76 5.77 4.03
N TRP A 73 -7.36 6.92 4.57
CA TRP A 73 -6.11 7.58 4.28
C TRP A 73 -5.33 7.75 5.58
N ALA A 74 -4.04 7.48 5.54
CA ALA A 74 -3.12 7.73 6.64
C ALA A 74 -1.79 8.24 6.12
N THR A 75 -1.02 8.79 7.05
CA THR A 75 0.39 9.12 6.83
C THR A 75 1.23 8.51 7.93
N CYS A 76 2.48 8.18 7.63
CA CYS A 76 3.48 7.89 8.64
C CYS A 76 4.81 8.57 8.32
N GLU A 77 5.66 8.67 9.32
CA GLU A 77 6.96 9.31 9.22
C GLU A 77 8.02 8.34 8.68
N VAL A 78 8.84 8.83 7.76
CA VAL A 78 10.00 8.14 7.22
C VAL A 78 11.24 9.00 7.49
N VAL A 79 12.12 8.48 8.32
CA VAL A 79 13.35 9.16 8.73
C VAL A 79 14.27 9.34 7.51
N PRO A 80 14.93 10.51 7.35
CA PRO A 80 14.95 11.64 8.29
C PRO A 80 13.91 12.74 8.06
N TYR A 81 13.23 12.82 6.92
CA TYR A 81 12.37 13.99 6.61
C TYR A 81 11.14 13.71 5.74
N LYS A 82 10.89 12.47 5.30
CA LYS A 82 9.81 12.18 4.37
C LYS A 82 8.56 11.71 5.10
N LYS A 83 7.39 12.02 4.53
CA LYS A 83 6.12 11.41 4.91
C LYS A 83 5.77 10.36 3.86
N LEU A 84 5.35 9.19 4.32
CA LEU A 84 4.74 8.17 3.48
C LEU A 84 3.22 8.32 3.57
N GLY A 85 2.57 8.39 2.43
CA GLY A 85 1.13 8.33 2.28
C GLY A 85 0.64 6.89 2.13
N LEU A 86 -0.43 6.54 2.84
CA LEU A 86 -1.04 5.22 2.82
C LEU A 86 -2.51 5.36 2.43
N VAL A 87 -2.87 4.77 1.31
CA VAL A 87 -4.24 4.73 0.81
C VAL A 87 -4.76 3.31 0.95
N VAL A 88 -5.89 3.12 1.61
CA VAL A 88 -6.62 1.85 1.59
C VAL A 88 -7.86 2.01 0.73
N PHE A 89 -8.03 1.12 -0.23
CA PHE A 89 -9.19 1.10 -1.09
C PHE A 89 -10.35 0.38 -0.41
N ARG A 90 -11.57 0.77 -0.77
CA ARG A 90 -12.76 -0.05 -0.50
C ARG A 90 -12.57 -1.41 -1.17
N ARG A 91 -13.28 -2.43 -0.69
CA ARG A 91 -13.18 -3.83 -1.15
C ARG A 91 -13.16 -3.99 -2.69
N ASP A 92 -13.99 -3.25 -3.40
CA ASP A 92 -14.05 -3.25 -4.87
C ASP A 92 -13.58 -1.91 -5.47
N GLY A 93 -12.95 -1.07 -4.64
CA GLY A 93 -12.55 0.29 -4.98
C GLY A 93 -11.34 0.35 -5.89
N LEU A 94 -10.43 -0.62 -5.83
CA LEU A 94 -9.20 -0.62 -6.64
C LEU A 94 -9.50 -0.74 -8.14
N ALA A 95 -10.32 -1.72 -8.54
CA ALA A 95 -10.74 -1.87 -9.94
C ALA A 95 -11.47 -0.62 -10.46
N ALA A 96 -12.39 -0.08 -9.65
CA ALA A 96 -13.13 1.12 -10.00
C ALA A 96 -12.24 2.37 -10.07
N PHE A 97 -11.23 2.48 -9.20
CA PHE A 97 -10.22 3.52 -9.23
C PHE A 97 -9.43 3.49 -10.54
N GLN A 98 -8.97 2.31 -10.97
CA GLN A 98 -8.19 2.17 -12.19
C GLN A 98 -8.99 2.57 -13.44
N GLU A 99 -10.26 2.14 -13.53
CA GLU A 99 -11.16 2.56 -14.60
C GLU A 99 -11.41 4.08 -14.57
N GLY A 100 -11.64 4.64 -13.38
CA GLY A 100 -11.82 6.08 -13.19
C GLY A 100 -10.57 6.89 -13.58
N TRP A 101 -9.38 6.40 -13.21
CA TRP A 101 -8.12 7.03 -13.59
C TRP A 101 -7.89 6.98 -15.10
N LYS A 102 -8.10 5.82 -15.72
CA LYS A 102 -8.02 5.64 -17.18
C LYS A 102 -8.95 6.61 -17.91
N ALA A 103 -10.19 6.74 -17.44
CA ALA A 103 -11.15 7.70 -18.01
C ALA A 103 -10.67 9.16 -17.84
N SER A 104 -10.08 9.49 -16.70
CA SER A 104 -9.56 10.84 -16.41
C SER A 104 -8.36 11.20 -17.30
N VAL A 105 -7.49 10.23 -17.59
CA VAL A 105 -6.41 10.38 -18.57
C VAL A 105 -6.97 10.61 -19.98
N ALA A 106 -7.95 9.79 -20.39
CA ALA A 106 -8.57 9.91 -21.71
C ALA A 106 -9.31 11.26 -21.89
N ALA A 107 -9.87 11.79 -20.81
CA ALA A 107 -10.51 13.11 -20.77
C ALA A 107 -9.50 14.28 -20.70
N GLY A 108 -8.21 14.00 -20.50
CA GLY A 108 -7.18 15.03 -20.33
C GLY A 108 -7.23 15.76 -18.98
N GLU A 109 -7.94 15.22 -17.99
CA GLU A 109 -8.01 15.80 -16.64
C GLU A 109 -6.68 15.62 -15.89
N VAL A 110 -6.01 14.49 -16.11
CA VAL A 110 -4.68 14.19 -15.58
C VAL A 110 -3.75 13.72 -16.68
N HIS A 111 -2.45 13.97 -16.50
CA HIS A 111 -1.41 13.46 -17.38
C HIS A 111 -0.69 12.30 -16.71
N GLY A 112 -0.65 11.16 -17.42
CA GLY A 112 0.09 9.97 -17.00
C GLY A 112 -0.62 9.14 -15.93
N ASP A 113 0.17 8.30 -15.26
CA ASP A 113 -0.31 7.28 -14.33
C ASP A 113 -0.30 7.79 -12.88
N PRO A 114 -0.99 7.10 -11.95
CA PRO A 114 -0.97 7.51 -10.55
C PRO A 114 0.42 7.29 -9.94
N ASP A 115 0.88 8.27 -9.18
CA ASP A 115 2.22 8.30 -8.57
C ASP A 115 2.25 7.58 -7.21
N PHE A 116 1.79 6.33 -7.22
CA PHE A 116 1.70 5.45 -6.06
C PHE A 116 2.15 4.05 -6.46
N ALA A 117 2.71 3.32 -5.50
CA ALA A 117 2.97 1.89 -5.62
C ALA A 117 1.81 1.12 -4.97
N PHE A 118 1.26 0.15 -5.69
CA PHE A 118 0.05 -0.58 -5.37
C PHE A 118 0.37 -1.97 -4.83
N GLY A 119 -0.38 -2.37 -3.82
CA GLY A 119 -0.53 -3.74 -3.35
C GLY A 119 -1.99 -4.18 -3.48
N GLU A 120 -2.33 -5.34 -2.92
CA GLU A 120 -3.70 -5.83 -2.94
C GLU A 120 -4.59 -4.99 -2.02
N GLY A 121 -5.40 -4.09 -2.59
CA GLY A 121 -6.36 -3.28 -1.85
C GLY A 121 -5.78 -2.03 -1.16
N PHE A 122 -4.50 -1.71 -1.35
CA PHE A 122 -3.88 -0.48 -0.83
C PHE A 122 -2.85 0.09 -1.80
N ALA A 123 -2.41 1.33 -1.53
CA ALA A 123 -1.33 1.99 -2.24
C ALA A 123 -0.49 2.88 -1.32
N LEU A 124 0.79 3.00 -1.63
CA LEU A 124 1.77 3.81 -0.92
C LEU A 124 2.30 4.91 -1.82
N SER A 125 2.41 6.15 -1.33
CA SER A 125 3.07 7.22 -2.08
C SER A 125 4.53 6.83 -2.28
N ALA A 126 5.04 6.85 -3.51
CA ALA A 126 6.35 6.27 -3.80
C ALA A 126 7.49 6.86 -2.93
N THR A 127 8.22 6.01 -2.20
CA THR A 127 9.44 6.36 -1.45
C THR A 127 10.55 5.34 -1.74
N THR A 128 11.76 5.62 -1.24
CA THR A 128 12.87 4.66 -1.21
C THR A 128 12.48 3.43 -0.37
N GLY A 129 12.87 2.22 -0.77
CA GLY A 129 12.64 1.00 0.03
C GLY A 129 11.41 0.17 -0.36
N LEU A 130 10.54 0.69 -1.24
CA LEU A 130 9.33 -0.01 -1.71
C LEU A 130 9.64 -1.24 -2.55
N GLU A 131 10.83 -1.35 -3.14
CA GLU A 131 11.29 -2.55 -3.83
C GLU A 131 11.31 -3.78 -2.91
N ARG A 132 11.49 -3.58 -1.60
CA ARG A 132 11.46 -4.64 -0.57
C ARG A 132 10.04 -5.08 -0.23
N LEU A 133 9.04 -4.28 -0.61
CA LEU A 133 7.62 -4.53 -0.35
C LEU A 133 6.93 -5.27 -1.49
N GLY A 134 7.59 -5.43 -2.64
CA GLY A 134 7.02 -6.12 -3.80
C GLY A 134 5.91 -5.34 -4.52
N LEU A 135 5.66 -4.09 -4.13
CA LEU A 135 4.62 -3.24 -4.74
C LEU A 135 4.90 -2.95 -6.20
N ARG A 136 3.84 -2.62 -6.94
CA ARG A 136 3.87 -2.40 -8.39
C ARG A 136 3.31 -1.03 -8.74
N TYR A 137 3.76 -0.46 -9.85
CA TYR A 137 3.23 0.78 -10.37
C TYR A 137 2.10 0.48 -11.34
N LEU A 138 0.99 1.20 -11.21
CA LEU A 138 -0.10 1.11 -12.18
C LEU A 138 0.27 1.90 -13.43
N ARG A 139 0.01 1.33 -14.60
CA ARG A 139 0.17 1.98 -15.90
C ARG A 139 -1.13 1.81 -16.69
N CYS A 140 -1.80 2.92 -16.98
CA CYS A 140 -3.01 2.97 -17.78
C CYS A 140 -2.80 3.75 -19.09
N THR A 141 -1.59 4.27 -19.30
CA THR A 141 -1.14 4.82 -20.58
C THR A 141 -0.30 3.80 -21.35
N PRO A 142 -0.24 3.89 -22.70
CA PRO A 142 0.62 2.99 -23.48
C PRO A 142 2.08 3.10 -23.03
N VAL A 143 2.68 1.94 -22.72
CA VAL A 143 4.09 1.85 -22.34
C VAL A 143 4.93 1.50 -23.57
N ASP A 144 6.01 2.24 -23.80
CA ASP A 144 6.91 2.06 -24.94
C ASP A 144 7.84 0.85 -24.74
N GLY A 145 7.30 -0.37 -24.60
CA GLY A 145 8.01 -1.65 -24.69
C GLY A 145 9.21 -1.91 -23.73
N THR A 146 9.59 -0.94 -22.89
CA THR A 146 10.76 -0.98 -22.01
C THR A 146 10.45 -1.48 -20.60
N GLU A 147 9.18 -1.73 -20.29
CA GLU A 147 8.78 -2.16 -18.97
C GLU A 147 8.95 -3.66 -18.80
N LEU A 148 9.69 -4.03 -17.76
CA LEU A 148 10.03 -5.41 -17.46
C LEU A 148 8.81 -6.07 -16.82
N SER A 149 8.26 -7.07 -17.52
CA SER A 149 7.21 -7.98 -17.04
C SER A 149 5.91 -7.29 -16.59
N PRO A 150 5.11 -6.76 -17.53
CA PRO A 150 3.79 -6.26 -17.19
C PRO A 150 2.86 -7.39 -16.74
N GLU A 151 2.18 -7.17 -15.62
CA GLU A 151 1.13 -8.04 -15.09
C GLU A 151 -0.23 -7.37 -15.32
N PRO A 152 -1.29 -8.10 -15.67
CA PRO A 152 -2.61 -7.51 -15.83
C PRO A 152 -3.09 -6.83 -14.53
N ALA A 153 -3.56 -5.60 -14.63
CA ALA A 153 -4.32 -4.95 -13.55
C ALA A 153 -5.81 -5.33 -13.64
N GLU A 154 -6.59 -4.89 -12.66
CA GLU A 154 -8.03 -5.17 -12.57
C GLU A 154 -8.83 -4.51 -13.71
N ALA A 155 -8.42 -3.31 -14.13
CA ALA A 155 -9.03 -2.59 -15.25
C ALA A 155 -8.45 -3.00 -16.61
N PRO A 156 -9.27 -3.40 -17.59
CA PRO A 156 -8.81 -3.69 -18.94
C PRO A 156 -7.98 -2.55 -19.56
N GLY A 157 -6.79 -2.92 -20.05
CA GLY A 157 -5.84 -2.00 -20.67
C GLY A 157 -4.88 -1.32 -19.69
N CYS A 158 -5.07 -1.50 -18.37
CA CYS A 158 -4.06 -1.15 -17.39
C CYS A 158 -3.19 -2.36 -17.05
N VAL A 159 -1.94 -2.09 -16.68
CA VAL A 159 -0.98 -3.11 -16.24
C VAL A 159 -0.26 -2.65 -14.97
N TYR A 160 0.19 -3.61 -14.18
CA TYR A 160 1.13 -3.41 -13.11
C TYR A 160 2.54 -3.67 -13.60
N THR A 161 3.46 -2.76 -13.32
CA THR A 161 4.88 -2.96 -13.65
C THR A 161 5.77 -2.78 -12.44
N ALA A 162 6.91 -3.46 -12.47
CA ALA A 162 7.96 -3.23 -11.48
C ALA A 162 8.46 -1.79 -11.59
N MET A 163 9.06 -1.27 -10.51
CA MET A 163 9.69 0.05 -10.53
C MET A 163 10.60 0.20 -11.76
N PRO A 164 10.46 1.27 -12.56
CA PRO A 164 11.40 1.54 -13.64
C PRO A 164 12.81 1.57 -13.06
N ARG A 165 13.73 0.75 -13.59
CA ARG A 165 15.15 0.87 -13.23
C ARG A 165 15.64 2.22 -13.74
N GLY A 166 15.71 3.26 -12.90
CA GLY A 166 16.40 4.50 -13.27
C GLY A 166 15.81 5.85 -12.82
N HIS A 167 14.98 5.93 -11.79
CA HIS A 167 14.73 7.21 -11.11
C HIS A 167 15.41 7.23 -9.74
N ASP A 168 16.74 7.21 -9.78
CA ASP A 168 17.55 7.80 -8.72
C ASP A 168 17.34 9.32 -8.83
N HIS A 169 16.64 9.90 -7.85
CA HIS A 169 16.63 11.34 -7.60
C HIS A 169 17.71 11.69 -6.60
#